data_AF-A0A4V6I1X8-F1
#
_entry.id   AF-A0A4V6I1X8-F1
#
_cell.length_a   1.000
_cell.length_b   1.000
_cell.length_c   1.000
_cell.angle_alpha   90.00
_cell.angle_beta   90.00
_cell.angle_gamma   90.00
#
_symmetry.space_group_name_H-M   'P 1'
#
loop_
_entity.id
_entity.type
_entity.pdbx_description
1 polymer ?
#
loop_
_entity_poly.entity_id
_entity_poly.type
_entity_poly.pdbx_seq_one_letter_code
_entity_poly.pdbx_strand_id
1 'polypeptide(L)' 'MNRFLFDTNSLLNFVKYYLPFDENSELRQFLLQGFVKDRFLLLNEVKTECKRISSSLVARNLQNKYNL' A
#
# COMPACT_ATOMS: atom_id res chain seq x y z
N MET A 1 -2.91 20.89 4.79
CA MET A 1 -2.01 19.72 4.91
C MET A 1 -2.02 18.97 3.59
N ASN A 2 -0.86 18.57 3.06
CA ASN A 2 -0.80 17.91 1.76
C ASN A 2 -1.26 16.44 1.87
N ARG A 3 -1.98 15.97 0.85
CA ARG A 3 -2.39 14.57 0.70
C ARG A 3 -1.69 13.98 -0.52
N PHE A 4 -1.23 12.73 -0.41
CA PHE A 4 -0.49 12.05 -1.45
C PHE A 4 -1.33 10.89 -2.00
N LEU A 5 -1.56 10.90 -3.31
CA LEU A 5 -2.30 9.85 -3.99
C LEU A 5 -1.32 8.77 -4.49
N PHE A 6 -1.59 7.52 -4.15
CA PHE A 6 -0.85 6.38 -4.68
C PHE A 6 -1.45 5.92 -6.00
N ASP A 7 -0.60 5.74 -7.01
CA ASP A 7 -0.95 5.03 -8.23
C ASP A 7 -0.64 3.53 -8.11
N THR A 8 -1.03 2.75 -9.12
CA THR A 8 -0.84 1.30 -9.12
C THR A 8 0.65 0.93 -9.07
N ASN A 9 1.48 1.62 -9.83
CA ASN A 9 2.90 1.26 -9.96
C ASN A 9 3.69 1.57 -8.69
N SER A 10 3.47 2.72 -8.06
CA SER A 10 4.11 3.07 -6.79
C SER A 10 3.74 2.07 -5.70
N LEU A 11 2.47 1.69 -5.57
CA LEU A 11 2.03 0.73 -4.56
C LEU A 11 2.54 -0.69 -4.85
N LEU A 12 2.49 -1.14 -6.11
CA LEU A 12 3.04 -2.44 -6.53
C LEU A 12 4.54 -2.51 -6.27
N ASN A 13 5.29 -1.49 -6.67
CA ASN A 13 6.72 -1.46 -6.47
C ASN A 13 7.05 -1.47 -4.99
N PHE A 14 6.34 -0.67 -4.18
CA PHE A 14 6.49 -0.66 -2.72
C PHE A 14 6.36 -2.07 -2.13
N VAL A 15 5.28 -2.76 -2.46
CA VAL A 15 5.02 -4.10 -1.91
C VAL A 15 5.98 -5.15 -2.45
N LYS A 16 6.32 -5.10 -3.74
CA LYS A 16 7.08 -6.17 -4.39
C LYS A 16 8.59 -6.05 -4.19
N TYR A 17 9.11 -4.83 -4.13
CA TYR A 17 10.55 -4.58 -4.17
C TYR A 17 11.10 -3.92 -2.92
N TYR A 18 10.26 -3.34 -2.06
CA TYR A 18 10.74 -2.67 -0.84
C TYR A 18 10.31 -3.42 0.43
N LEU A 19 9.03 -3.81 0.55
CA LEU A 19 8.56 -4.56 1.73
C LEU A 19 9.31 -5.88 2.01
N PRO A 20 9.77 -6.67 1.03
CA PRO A 20 10.51 -7.90 1.33
C PRO A 20 11.85 -7.68 2.03
N PHE A 21 12.38 -6.45 1.99
CA PHE A 21 13.64 -6.07 2.62
C PHE A 21 13.41 -5.15 3.84
N ASP A 22 12.16 -5.01 4.29
CA ASP A 22 11.78 -4.16 5.41
C ASP A 22 11.96 -4.89 6.75
N GLU A 23 13.20 -5.26 7.09
CA GLU A 23 13.53 -6.09 8.26
C GLU A 23 12.97 -5.53 9.57
N ASN A 24 12.98 -4.21 9.72
CA ASN A 24 12.49 -3.51 10.92
C ASN A 24 11.03 -3.04 10.82
N SER A 25 10.32 -3.42 9.75
CA SER A 25 8.93 -2.99 9.47
C SER A 25 8.73 -1.47 9.38
N GLU A 26 9.79 -0.68 9.16
CA GLU A 26 9.75 0.78 9.11
C GLU A 26 8.92 1.27 7.93
N LEU A 27 9.14 0.66 6.76
CA LEU A 27 8.42 1.00 5.53
C LEU A 27 6.94 0.61 5.64
N ARG A 28 6.65 -0.55 6.22
CA ARG A 28 5.29 -1.01 6.51
C ARG A 28 4.58 -0.06 7.45
N GLN A 29 5.23 0.37 8.53
CA GLN A 29 4.68 1.33 9.48
C GLN A 29 4.45 2.70 8.85
N PHE A 30 5.40 3.21 8.06
CA PHE A 30 5.26 4.46 7.32
C PHE A 30 3.98 4.47 6.47
N LEU A 31 3.75 3.37 5.74
CA LEU A 31 2.64 3.25 4.81
C LEU A 31 1.29 3.12 5.54
N LEU A 32 1.22 2.27 6.57
CA LEU A 32 0.03 2.15 7.41
C LEU A 32 -0.32 3.46 8.12
N GLN A 33 0.65 4.09 8.77
CA GLN A 33 0.44 5.36 9.47
C GLN A 33 0.05 6.49 8.51
N GLY A 34 0.54 6.46 7.26
CA GLY A 34 0.14 7.42 6.25
C GLY A 34 -1.34 7.32 5.88
N PHE A 35 -1.86 6.10 5.70
CA PHE A 35 -3.30 5.87 5.47
C PHE A 35 -4.14 6.17 6.72
N VAL A 36 -3.71 5.73 7.91
CA VAL A 36 -4.43 5.99 9.18
C VAL A 36 -4.61 7.48 9.44
N LYS A 37 -3.62 8.30 9.07
CA LYS A 37 -3.62 9.75 9.29
C LYS A 37 -4.22 10.54 8.12
N ASP A 38 -4.88 9.90 7.16
CA ASP A 38 -5.42 10.51 5.93
C ASP A 38 -4.39 11.34 5.12
N ARG A 39 -3.10 11.05 5.30
CA ARG A 39 -2.02 11.66 4.51
C ARG A 39 -1.89 10.99 3.16
N PHE A 40 -2.17 9.69 3.11
CA PHE A 40 -2.12 8.89 1.89
C PHE A 40 -3.54 8.55 1.45
N LEU A 41 -3.78 8.67 0.16
CA LEU A 41 -5.05 8.35 -0.49
C LEU A 41 -4.85 7.15 -1.41
N LEU A 42 -5.84 6.26 -1.42
CA LEU A 42 -5.88 5.12 -2.31
C LEU A 42 -7.26 5.05 -2.97
N LEU A 43 -7.29 5.15 -4.29
CA LEU A 43 -8.53 5.00 -5.05
C LEU A 43 -8.94 3.54 -5.14
N ASN A 44 -10.25 3.31 -5.26
CA ASN A 44 -10.80 1.96 -5.42
C ASN A 44 -10.32 1.29 -6.71
N GLU A 45 -10.12 2.06 -7.77
CA GLU A 45 -9.62 1.61 -9.07
C GLU A 45 -8.17 1.15 -8.96
N VAL A 46 -7.32 1.90 -8.25
CA VAL A 46 -5.92 1.53 -7.98
C VAL A 46 -5.86 0.23 -7.17
N LYS A 47 -6.70 0.12 -6.14
CA LYS A 47 -6.84 -1.08 -5.32
C LYS A 47 -7.28 -2.30 -6.15
N THR A 48 -8.23 -2.11 -7.06
CA THR A 48 -8.75 -3.15 -7.96
C THR A 48 -7.67 -3.62 -8.92
N GLU A 49 -6.94 -2.69 -9.52
CA GLU A 49 -5.86 -3.00 -10.44
C GLU A 49 -4.69 -3.71 -9.74
N CYS A 50 -4.32 -3.27 -8.54
CA CYS A 50 -3.34 -3.96 -7.71
C CYS A 50 -3.75 -5.41 -7.43
N LYS A 51 -5.03 -5.68 -7.15
CA LYS A 51 -5.54 -7.06 -6.96
C LYS A 51 -5.41 -7.89 -8.23
N ARG A 52 -5.75 -7.31 -9.39
CA ARG A 52 -5.69 -7.96 -10.71
C ARG A 52 -4.26 -8.35 -11.08
N ILE A 53 -3.30 -7.42 -10.95
CA ILE A 53 -1.92 -7.60 -11.39
C ILE A 53 -1.11 -8.47 -10.41
N SER A 54 -1.33 -8.32 -9.10
CA SER A 54 -0.44 -8.92 -8.10
C SER A 54 -0.88 -10.31 -7.60
N SER A 55 -1.89 -10.93 -8.21
CA SER A 55 -2.51 -12.18 -7.69
C SER A 55 -2.86 -12.09 -6.19
N SER A 56 -3.34 -10.91 -5.77
CA SER A 56 -3.63 -10.53 -4.38
C SER A 56 -2.43 -10.30 -3.44
N LEU A 57 -1.18 -10.28 -3.92
CA LEU A 57 0.00 -10.03 -3.08
C LEU A 57 -0.07 -8.67 -2.35
N VAL A 58 -0.52 -7.62 -3.04
CA VAL A 58 -0.70 -6.28 -2.45
C VAL A 58 -1.77 -6.30 -1.36
N ALA A 59 -2.93 -6.90 -1.65
CA ALA A 59 -4.03 -6.99 -0.70
C ALA A 59 -3.64 -7.79 0.56
N ARG A 60 -2.94 -8.92 0.41
CA ARG A 60 -2.48 -9.74 1.54
C ARG A 60 -1.49 -8.99 2.45
N ASN A 61 -0.57 -8.21 1.88
CA ASN A 61 0.40 -7.46 2.67
C ASN A 61 -0.21 -6.25 3.41
N LEU A 62 -1.31 -5.71 2.90
CA LEU A 62 -2.04 -4.58 3.48
C LEU A 62 -3.23 -5.01 4.36
N GLN A 63 -3.55 -6.30 4.44
CA GLN A 63 -4.58 -6.85 5.33
C GLN A 63 -4.10 -6.82 6.79
N ASN A 64 -4.26 -5.67 7.43
CA ASN A 64 -4.65 -5.58 8.83
C ASN A 64 -5.34 -4.21 9.05
N LYS A 65 -6.63 -4.29 9.39
CA LYS A 65 -7.57 -3.22 9.79
C LYS A 65 -8.34 -2.39 8.74
N TYR A 66 -7.99 -2.40 7.45
CA TYR A 66 -8.67 -1.54 6.45
C TYR A 66 -9.54 -2.25 5.40
N ASN A 67 -9.68 -3.58 5.41
CA ASN A 67 -10.37 -4.32 4.32
C ASN A 67 -10.04 -3.73 2.94
N LEU A 68 -8.73 -3.60 2.68
CA LEU A 68 -8.24 -3.44 1.32
C LEU A 68 -8.38 -4.79 0.57
#